data_AF-A0A2I0JD13-F1
#
_entry.id   AF-A0A2I0JD13-F1
#
_cell.length_a   1.000
_cell.length_b   1.000
_cell.length_c   1.000
_cell.angle_alpha   90.00
_cell.angle_beta   90.00
_cell.angle_gamma   90.00
#
_symmetry.space_group_name_H-M   'P 1'
#
loop_
_entity.id
_entity.type
_entity.pdbx_description
1 polymer ?
#
loop_
_entity_poly.entity_id
_entity_poly.type
_entity_poly.pdbx_seq_one_letter_code
_entity_poly.pdbx_strand_id
1 'polypeptide(L)' 'MGGDKAINLEAIKNETVDLEKIPIEEVFEQLKSSKEGLTTEEGDQRLQIFGYNKLEEKK' A
#
# COMPACT_ATOMS: atom_id res chain seq x y z
N MET A 1 19.60 10.91 1.04
CA MET A 1 19.10 9.78 1.84
C MET A 1 17.68 9.46 1.36
N GLY A 2 17.49 8.38 0.61
CA GLY A 2 16.18 8.06 0.01
C GLY A 2 16.04 6.60 -0.45
N GLY A 3 16.88 5.71 0.08
CA GLY A 3 16.94 4.30 -0.35
C GLY A 3 15.98 3.38 0.41
N ASP A 4 15.49 3.78 1.58
CA ASP A 4 14.73 2.89 2.47
C ASP A 4 13.22 2.83 2.19
N LYS A 5 12.73 3.57 1.19
CA LYS A 5 11.29 3.77 0.98
C LYS A 5 10.64 2.82 -0.04
N ALA A 6 11.40 2.18 -0.94
CA ALA A 6 10.81 1.20 -1.87
C ALA A 6 10.44 -0.12 -1.18
N ILE A 7 11.23 -0.51 -0.17
CA ILE A 7 11.22 -1.83 0.47
C ILE A 7 9.89 -2.20 1.17
N ASN A 8 9.12 -1.21 1.65
CA ASN A 8 7.91 -1.49 2.43
C ASN A 8 6.67 -1.79 1.55
N LEU A 9 6.56 -1.20 0.36
CA LEU A 9 5.43 -1.46 -0.54
C LEU A 9 5.50 -2.86 -1.17
N GLU A 10 6.71 -3.41 -1.32
CA GLU A 10 6.91 -4.80 -1.77
C GLU A 10 6.45 -5.82 -0.72
N ALA A 11 6.66 -5.54 0.57
CA ALA A 11 6.15 -6.40 1.66
C ALA A 11 4.60 -6.46 1.67
N ILE A 12 3.95 -5.34 1.38
CA ILE A 12 2.49 -5.25 1.22
C ILE A 12 2.03 -6.01 -0.03
N LYS A 13 2.76 -5.86 -1.16
CA LYS A 13 2.46 -6.59 -2.40
C LYS A 13 2.53 -8.11 -2.23
N ASN A 14 3.41 -8.58 -1.36
CA ASN A 14 3.58 -9.99 -1.04
C ASN A 14 2.67 -10.47 0.11
N GLU A 15 1.73 -9.62 0.57
CA GLU A 15 0.75 -9.95 1.62
C GLU A 15 1.40 -10.40 2.95
N THR A 16 2.62 -9.93 3.22
CA THR A 16 3.39 -10.32 4.42
C THR A 16 3.03 -9.49 5.65
N VAL A 17 2.21 -8.45 5.48
CA VAL A 17 1.75 -7.53 6.53
C VAL A 17 0.25 -7.71 6.74
N ASP A 18 -0.15 -8.07 7.96
CA ASP A 18 -1.56 -8.21 8.34
C ASP A 18 -2.14 -6.83 8.72
N LEU A 19 -2.80 -6.19 7.76
CA LEU A 19 -3.39 -4.86 7.95
C LEU A 19 -4.71 -4.87 8.75
N GLU A 20 -5.32 -6.05 8.98
CA GLU A 20 -6.63 -6.16 9.64
C GLU A 20 -6.51 -6.21 11.18
N LYS A 21 -5.36 -6.61 11.70
CA LYS A 21 -5.13 -6.80 13.15
C LYS A 21 -4.36 -5.67 13.84
N ILE A 22 -3.94 -4.65 13.10
CA ILE A 22 -3.12 -3.55 13.63
C ILE A 22 -3.95 -2.27 13.83
N PRO A 23 -3.52 -1.35 14.71
CA PRO A 23 -4.14 -0.04 14.85
C PRO A 23 -4.13 0.75 13.54
N ILE A 24 -5.15 1.58 13.33
CA ILE A 24 -5.30 2.37 12.09
C ILE A 24 -4.13 3.32 11.85
N GLU A 25 -3.48 3.80 12.91
CA GLU A 25 -2.29 4.65 12.83
C GLU A 25 -1.12 3.90 12.19
N GLU A 26 -0.91 2.63 12.58
CA GLU A 26 0.11 1.77 12.00
C GLU A 26 -0.23 1.39 10.55
N VAL A 27 -1.52 1.25 10.22
CA VAL A 27 -1.96 1.03 8.82
C VAL A 27 -1.48 2.18 7.93
N PHE A 28 -1.63 3.44 8.37
CA PHE A 28 -1.16 4.60 7.61
C PHE A 28 0.36 4.60 7.42
N GLU A 29 1.13 4.22 8.45
CA GLU A 29 2.58 4.12 8.37
C GLU A 29 3.02 3.02 7.39
N GLN A 30 2.41 1.83 7.47
CA GLN A 30 2.71 0.70 6.58
C GLN A 30 2.33 1.05 5.14
N LEU A 31 1.10 1.52 4.92
CA LEU A 31 0.61 1.90 3.60
C LEU A 31 1.22 3.19 3.06
N LYS A 32 2.02 3.93 3.85
CA LYS A 32 2.55 5.26 3.50
C LYS A 32 1.48 6.18 2.96
N SER A 33 0.35 6.22 3.66
CA SER A 33 -0.79 7.07 3.35
C SER A 33 -1.02 7.99 4.53
N SER A 34 -1.70 9.11 4.29
CA SER A 34 -2.21 9.92 5.40
C SER A 34 -3.71 9.66 5.60
N LYS A 35 -4.27 10.28 6.64
CA LYS A 35 -5.72 10.28 6.91
C LYS A 35 -6.50 10.99 5.80
N GLU A 36 -5.86 11.94 5.13
CA GLU A 36 -6.40 12.67 3.98
C GLU A 36 -6.30 11.87 2.68
N GLY A 37 -5.61 10.73 2.70
CA GLY A 37 -5.46 9.81 1.57
C GLY A 37 -4.11 9.96 0.87
N LEU A 38 -4.12 9.75 -0.45
CA LEU A 38 -2.96 9.83 -1.33
C LEU A 38 -3.14 10.97 -2.31
N THR A 39 -2.03 11.57 -2.71
CA THR A 39 -2.00 12.47 -3.86
C THR A 39 -2.18 11.69 -5.16
N THR A 40 -2.58 12.38 -6.23
CA THR A 40 -2.73 11.78 -7.56
C THR A 40 -1.44 11.11 -8.03
N GLU A 41 -0.28 11.75 -7.81
CA GLU A 41 1.02 11.22 -8.22
C GLU A 41 1.38 9.92 -7.49
N GLU A 42 1.11 9.85 -6.19
CA GLU A 42 1.31 8.64 -5.39
C GLU A 42 0.36 7.50 -5.83
N GLY A 43 -0.88 7.85 -6.18
CA GLY A 43 -1.85 6.90 -6.73
C GLY A 43 -1.38 6.30 -8.05
N ASP A 44 -0.87 7.13 -8.97
CA ASP A 44 -0.34 6.68 -10.25
C ASP A 44 0.90 5.79 -10.08
N GLN A 45 1.81 6.16 -9.17
CA GLN A 45 2.97 5.32 -8.83
C GLN A 45 2.55 3.94 -8.30
N ARG A 46 1.50 3.88 -7.45
CA ARG A 46 0.97 2.61 -6.95
C ARG A 46 0.35 1.77 -8.05
N LEU A 47 -0.39 2.37 -8.99
CA LEU A 47 -0.93 1.65 -10.14
C LEU A 47 0.17 0.99 -10.98
N GLN A 48 1.33 1.63 -11.14
CA GLN A 48 2.47 1.02 -11.83
C GLN A 48 3.09 -0.18 -11.06
N ILE A 49 3.05 -0.15 -9.72
CA ILE A 49 3.65 -1.19 -8.87
C ILE A 49 2.70 -2.38 -8.68
N PHE A 50 1.44 -2.10 -8.37
CA PHE A 50 0.42 -3.09 -7.99
C PHE A 50 -0.46 -3.52 -9.17
N GLY A 51 -0.57 -2.70 -10.21
CA GLY A 51 -1.51 -2.90 -11.30
C GLY A 51 -2.93 -2.44 -10.97
N TYR A 52 -3.84 -2.58 -11.94
CA TYR A 52 -5.26 -2.28 -11.74
C TYR A 52 -5.92 -3.33 -10.86
N ASN A 53 -6.84 -2.90 -9.99
CA ASN A 53 -7.63 -3.79 -9.16
C ASN A 53 -8.41 -4.77 -10.04
N LYS A 54 -8.17 -6.07 -9.83
CA LYS A 54 -8.88 -7.14 -10.53
C LYS A 54 -10.07 -7.58 -9.68
N LEU A 55 -11.23 -7.70 -10.31
CA LEU A 55 -12.38 -8.36 -9.69
C LEU A 55 -12.15 -9.86 -9.74
N GLU A 56 -12.04 -10.52 -8.59
CA GLU A 56 -12.07 -11.97 -8.50
C GLU A 56 -13.53 -12.44 -8.43
N GLU A 57 -13.89 -13.41 -9.27
CA GLU A 57 -15.22 -14.01 -9.20
C GLU A 57 -15.36 -14.77 -7.88
N LYS A 58 -16.40 -14.46 -7.10
CA LYS A 58 -16.73 -15.24 -5.90
C LYS A 58 -17.08 -16.66 -6.32
N LYS A 59 -16.32 -17.65 -5.85
CA LYS A 59 -16.72 -19.06 -5.88
C LYS A 59 -17.80 -19.34 -4.84
#